data_AF-A0A328ALM8-F1
#
_entry.id   AF-A0A328ALM8-F1
#
_cell.length_a   1.000
_cell.length_b   1.000
_cell.length_c   1.000
_cell.angle_alpha   90.00
_cell.angle_beta   90.00
_cell.angle_gamma   90.00
#
_symmetry.space_group_name_H-M   'P 1'
#
loop_
_entity.id
_entity.type
_entity.pdbx_description
1 polymer ?
#
loop_
_entity_poly.entity_id
_entity_poly.type
_entity_poly.pdbx_seq_one_letter_code
_entity_poly.pdbx_strand_id
1 'polypeptide(L)'
;MNEVGRLLISLAFAGAGLTLAGGGVIWSMDEGRRVRRSLTRVLGEAPHALLVAHGRGKGLGFNFTANQLALTWDAGGWCLVYKIEELIGAELAVDGQVLARVWRGEARRALDMLRGADTQVTFRLIFDDAAHPDFVMDLWLPEDETRKGAMTSAEAVQEANRWIARIESLLRRPLPRREAPVVAPASAPPPPAAAAPPSPEPPVAAAPPRAVEPPPWEDDAEAFDDDDEADAIT
;
A
#
# COMPACT_ATOMS: atom_id res chain seq x y z
N MET A 1 59.86 29.33 -1.71
CA MET A 1 59.31 28.48 -0.63
C MET A 1 60.09 27.18 -0.62
N ASN A 2 60.62 26.76 0.53
CA ASN A 2 61.33 25.48 0.64
C ASN A 2 60.37 24.32 0.33
N GLU A 3 60.85 23.29 -0.38
CA GLU A 3 60.08 22.10 -0.77
C GLU A 3 59.33 21.49 0.44
N VAL A 4 60.00 21.48 1.60
CA VAL A 4 59.46 21.04 2.89
C VAL A 4 58.20 21.82 3.30
N GLY A 5 58.19 23.14 3.11
CA GLY A 5 57.02 23.98 3.43
C GLY A 5 55.83 23.69 2.52
N ARG A 6 56.09 23.46 1.22
CA ARG A 6 55.04 23.07 0.26
C ARG A 6 54.45 21.69 0.61
N LEU A 7 55.30 20.77 1.05
CA LEU A 7 54.90 19.44 1.48
C LEU A 7 54.06 19.48 2.77
N LEU A 8 54.46 20.26 3.77
CA LEU A 8 53.70 20.45 5.01
C LEU A 8 52.33 21.10 4.76
N ILE A 9 52.26 22.12 3.90
CA ILE A 9 50.98 22.75 3.52
C ILE A 9 50.07 21.75 2.80
N SER A 10 50.63 20.98 1.85
CA SER A 10 49.85 19.97 1.12
C SER A 10 49.32 18.88 2.04
N LEU A 11 50.13 18.43 3.01
CA LEU A 11 49.72 17.46 4.02
C LEU A 11 48.62 18.02 4.93
N ALA A 12 48.73 19.29 5.35
CA ALA A 12 47.70 19.96 6.14
C ALA A 12 46.37 20.06 5.37
N PHE A 13 46.41 20.44 4.09
CA PHE A 13 45.20 20.48 3.25
C PHE A 13 44.61 19.09 3.01
N ALA A 14 45.44 18.06 2.78
CA ALA A 14 44.98 16.69 2.63
C ALA A 14 44.31 16.18 3.91
N GLY A 15 44.90 16.44 5.08
CA GLY A 15 44.31 16.11 6.37
C GLY A 15 42.98 16.82 6.60
N ALA A 16 42.92 18.13 6.37
CA ALA A 16 41.68 18.90 6.50
C ALA A 16 40.59 18.41 5.53
N GLY A 17 40.95 18.13 4.27
CA GLY A 17 40.05 17.57 3.27
C GLY A 17 39.48 16.22 3.72
N LEU A 18 40.32 15.34 4.28
CA LEU A 18 39.88 14.03 4.79
C LEU A 18 38.94 14.17 5.99
N THR A 19 39.21 15.10 6.92
CA THR A 19 38.32 15.35 8.07
C THR A 19 36.96 15.89 7.63
N LEU A 20 36.94 16.84 6.68
CA LEU A 20 35.69 17.37 6.13
C LEU A 20 34.92 16.29 5.36
N ALA A 21 35.60 15.47 4.57
CA ALA A 21 34.99 14.34 3.89
C ALA A 21 34.40 13.33 4.87
N GLY A 22 35.15 12.94 5.91
CA GLY A 22 34.68 12.04 6.97
C GLY A 22 33.46 12.60 7.70
N GLY A 23 33.49 13.87 8.09
CA GLY A 23 32.35 14.56 8.69
C GLY A 23 31.13 14.60 7.76
N GLY A 24 31.35 14.87 6.47
CA GLY A 24 30.31 14.85 5.45
C GLY A 24 29.66 13.47 5.26
N VAL A 25 30.46 12.40 5.30
CA VAL A 25 29.95 11.01 5.23
C VAL A 25 29.08 10.69 6.44
N ILE A 26 29.57 10.96 7.66
CA ILE A 26 28.81 10.73 8.91
C ILE A 26 27.50 11.52 8.88
N TRP A 27 27.56 12.79 8.46
CA TRP A 27 26.39 13.64 8.33
C TRP A 27 25.39 13.12 7.29
N SER A 28 25.87 12.57 6.18
CA SER A 28 25.02 11.99 5.14
C SER A 28 24.31 10.71 5.59
N MET A 29 24.92 9.97 6.51
CA MET A 29 24.41 8.72 7.09
C MET A 29 23.44 8.94 8.27
N ASP A 30 23.26 10.19 8.73
CA ASP A 30 22.29 10.54 9.77
C ASP A 30 20.89 10.01 9.43
N GLU A 31 20.41 9.12 10.28
CA GLU A 31 19.18 8.35 10.11
C GLU A 31 17.96 9.26 9.91
N GLY A 32 17.84 10.31 10.73
CA GLY A 32 16.73 11.25 10.63
C GLY A 32 16.70 11.95 9.28
N ARG A 33 17.88 12.27 8.71
CA ARG A 33 17.98 12.86 7.37
C ARG A 33 17.67 11.86 6.28
N ARG A 34 18.06 10.59 6.42
CA ARG A 34 17.76 9.53 5.45
C ARG A 34 16.26 9.25 5.38
N VAL A 35 15.62 9.08 6.54
CA VAL A 35 14.16 8.91 6.69
C VAL A 35 13.42 10.12 6.11
N ARG A 36 13.84 11.35 6.44
CA ARG A 36 13.21 12.54 5.87
C ARG A 36 13.35 12.59 4.35
N ARG A 37 14.53 12.26 3.81
CA ARG A 37 14.79 12.25 2.37
C ARG A 37 13.94 11.19 1.65
N SER A 38 13.83 9.98 2.18
CA SER A 38 13.00 8.93 1.57
C SER A 38 11.53 9.33 1.58
N LEU A 39 11.01 9.81 2.70
CA LEU A 39 9.62 10.26 2.81
C LEU A 39 9.33 11.45 1.90
N THR A 40 10.25 12.40 1.77
CA THR A 40 10.11 13.55 0.85
C THR A 40 10.03 13.08 -0.61
N ARG A 41 10.84 12.10 -1.00
CA ARG A 41 10.80 11.54 -2.37
C ARG A 41 9.48 10.83 -2.66
N VAL A 42 8.98 10.08 -1.70
CA VAL A 42 7.78 9.25 -1.86
C VAL A 42 6.50 10.09 -1.78
N LEU A 43 6.46 11.11 -0.93
CA LEU A 43 5.32 12.02 -0.80
C LEU A 43 5.32 13.16 -1.84
N GLY A 44 6.39 13.29 -2.63
CA GLY A 44 6.59 14.35 -3.63
C GLY A 44 6.97 15.73 -3.06
N GLU A 45 6.74 15.96 -1.76
CA GLU A 45 7.11 17.19 -1.05
C GLU A 45 7.55 16.90 0.39
N ALA A 46 8.02 17.94 1.09
CA ALA A 46 8.43 17.81 2.48
C ALA A 46 7.23 17.38 3.34
N PRO A 47 7.36 16.35 4.19
CA PRO A 47 6.26 15.90 5.05
C PRO A 47 5.80 17.05 5.96
N HIS A 48 4.49 17.31 6.00
CA HIS A 48 3.87 18.32 6.84
C HIS A 48 4.00 17.97 8.32
N ALA A 49 3.92 16.67 8.63
CA ALA A 49 4.21 16.10 9.93
C ALA A 49 5.09 14.87 9.71
N LEU A 50 6.13 14.73 10.54
CA LEU A 50 7.13 13.67 10.44
C LEU A 50 7.40 13.10 11.84
N LEU A 51 7.29 11.79 11.99
CA LEU A 51 7.73 11.06 13.19
C LEU A 51 8.82 10.09 12.79
N VAL A 52 9.91 10.10 13.55
CA VAL A 52 11.06 9.21 13.33
C VAL A 52 11.36 8.49 14.63
N ALA A 53 11.37 7.17 14.55
CA ALA A 53 11.78 6.28 15.62
C ALA A 53 13.31 6.12 15.56
N HIS A 54 14.03 7.04 16.21
CA HIS A 54 15.50 7.11 16.18
C HIS A 54 16.11 5.78 16.59
N GLY A 55 17.07 5.27 15.81
CA GLY A 55 17.74 4.01 16.07
C GLY A 55 17.01 2.75 15.58
N ARG A 56 15.82 2.87 14.98
CA ARG A 56 15.07 1.71 14.44
C ARG A 56 14.89 1.74 12.93
N GLY A 57 15.30 2.82 12.26
CA GLY A 57 15.10 3.03 10.83
C GLY A 57 13.63 3.18 10.43
N LYS A 58 12.73 3.39 11.40
CA LYS A 58 11.29 3.53 11.13
C LYS A 58 10.86 4.98 11.19
N GLY A 59 9.92 5.34 10.33
CA GLY A 59 9.32 6.66 10.36
C GLY A 59 8.00 6.69 9.62
N LEU A 60 7.29 7.80 9.80
CA LEU A 60 6.08 8.08 9.05
C LEU A 60 5.98 9.57 8.77
N GLY A 61 5.36 9.92 7.66
CA GLY A 61 5.18 11.28 7.20
C GLY A 61 3.80 11.51 6.60
N PHE A 62 3.17 12.62 6.94
CA PHE A 62 1.91 13.03 6.31
C PHE A 62 2.15 14.06 5.20
N ASN A 63 1.45 13.87 4.09
CA ASN A 63 1.16 14.91 3.13
C ASN A 63 -0.35 15.24 3.18
N PHE A 64 -0.71 16.36 3.81
CA PHE A 64 -2.11 16.78 3.92
C PHE A 64 -2.66 17.36 2.61
N THR A 65 -1.81 17.90 1.74
CA THR A 65 -2.20 18.45 0.43
C THR A 65 -2.64 17.33 -0.51
N ALA A 66 -1.86 16.24 -0.58
CA ALA A 66 -2.14 15.08 -1.42
C ALA A 66 -3.01 14.00 -0.75
N ASN A 67 -3.45 14.23 0.50
CA ASN A 67 -4.20 13.25 1.31
C ASN A 67 -3.46 11.89 1.47
N GLN A 68 -2.15 11.93 1.66
CA GLN A 68 -1.27 10.76 1.75
C GLN A 68 -0.58 10.64 3.09
N LEU A 69 -0.30 9.41 3.48
CA LEU A 69 0.58 9.02 4.56
C LEU A 69 1.64 8.08 3.98
N ALA A 70 2.90 8.37 4.23
CA ALA A 70 3.99 7.47 3.91
C ALA A 70 4.58 6.88 5.19
N LEU A 71 4.86 5.59 5.16
CA LEU A 71 5.55 4.83 6.18
C LEU A 71 6.91 4.43 5.63
N THR A 72 7.90 4.28 6.51
CA THR A 72 9.22 3.82 6.10
C THR A 72 9.87 2.91 7.13
N TRP A 73 10.68 2.00 6.61
CA TRP A 73 11.54 1.06 7.31
C TRP A 73 12.97 1.17 6.79
N ASP A 74 13.91 0.58 7.52
CA ASP A 74 15.33 0.52 7.15
C ASP A 74 15.94 1.89 6.78
N ALA A 75 15.59 2.90 7.58
CA ALA A 75 16.02 4.29 7.41
C ALA A 75 15.75 4.85 6.01
N GLY A 76 14.62 4.49 5.41
CA GLY A 76 14.26 4.90 4.06
C GLY A 76 14.55 3.88 2.96
N GLY A 77 15.01 2.67 3.30
CA GLY A 77 15.23 1.59 2.33
C GLY A 77 13.94 1.07 1.73
N TRP A 78 12.88 0.98 2.54
CA TRP A 78 11.54 0.61 2.09
C TRP A 78 10.53 1.65 2.58
N CYS A 79 9.62 2.05 1.69
CA CYS A 79 8.48 2.88 2.03
C CYS A 79 7.17 2.26 1.53
N LEU A 80 6.09 2.54 2.25
CA LEU A 80 4.73 2.24 1.83
C LEU A 80 3.91 3.53 1.87
N VAL A 81 2.99 3.71 0.92
CA VAL A 81 2.14 4.91 0.85
C VAL A 81 0.68 4.48 0.94
N TYR A 82 -0.01 5.09 1.88
CA TYR A 82 -1.45 4.98 2.07
C TYR A 82 -2.11 6.32 1.79
N LYS A 83 -3.39 6.28 1.44
CA LYS A 83 -4.29 7.42 1.62
C LYS A 83 -4.58 7.58 3.10
N ILE A 84 -4.74 8.82 3.56
CA ILE A 84 -5.12 9.08 4.96
C ILE A 84 -6.49 8.46 5.27
N GLU A 85 -7.32 8.23 4.25
CA GLU A 85 -8.63 7.56 4.36
C GLU A 85 -8.52 6.10 4.78
N GLU A 86 -7.43 5.42 4.39
CA GLU A 86 -7.15 4.01 4.73
C GLU A 86 -6.69 3.86 6.18
N LEU A 87 -6.38 4.96 6.87
CA LEU A 87 -6.09 4.94 8.30
C LEU A 87 -7.38 4.70 9.09
N ILE A 88 -7.43 3.59 9.83
CA ILE A 88 -8.53 3.22 10.71
C ILE A 88 -8.33 3.83 12.10
N GLY A 89 -7.10 3.79 12.60
CA GLY A 89 -6.82 4.16 13.98
C GLY A 89 -5.35 4.19 14.34
N ALA A 90 -5.08 4.57 15.58
CA ALA A 90 -3.76 4.54 16.17
C ALA A 90 -3.80 4.21 17.66
N GLU A 91 -2.72 3.59 18.12
CA GLU A 91 -2.50 3.22 19.51
C GLU A 91 -1.15 3.70 20.01
N LEU A 92 -1.15 4.02 21.29
CA LEU A 92 0.05 4.27 22.07
C LEU A 92 0.09 3.26 23.21
N ALA A 93 1.11 2.40 23.17
CA ALA A 93 1.42 1.46 24.23
C ALA A 93 2.67 1.91 24.99
N VAL A 94 2.58 1.90 26.32
CA VAL A 94 3.69 2.17 27.23
C VAL A 94 3.87 0.92 28.09
N ASP A 95 5.07 0.35 28.11
CA ASP A 95 5.40 -0.83 28.90
C ASP A 95 4.45 -2.03 28.64
N GLY A 96 4.04 -2.18 27.38
CA GLY A 96 3.11 -3.22 26.94
C GLY A 96 1.63 -2.92 27.22
N GLN A 97 1.29 -1.80 27.87
CA GLN A 97 -0.09 -1.40 28.14
C GLN A 97 -0.55 -0.31 27.17
N VAL A 98 -1.68 -0.51 26.50
CA VAL A 98 -2.29 0.50 25.61
C VAL A 98 -2.90 1.62 26.46
N LEU A 99 -2.20 2.75 26.54
CA LEU A 99 -2.59 3.92 27.35
C LEU A 99 -3.47 4.90 26.59
N ALA A 100 -3.27 5.03 25.27
CA ALA A 100 -4.14 5.86 24.45
C ALA A 100 -4.48 5.17 23.14
N ARG A 101 -5.70 5.41 22.69
CA ARG A 101 -6.29 4.72 21.55
C ARG A 101 -7.26 5.68 20.84
N VAL A 102 -7.18 5.72 19.50
CA VAL A 102 -8.11 6.48 18.66
C VAL A 102 -8.54 5.69 17.43
N TRP A 103 -9.84 5.54 17.25
CA TRP A 103 -10.47 4.79 16.15
C TRP A 103 -11.45 5.68 15.42
N ARG A 104 -11.65 5.42 14.13
CA ARG A 104 -12.71 6.07 13.35
C ARG A 104 -14.08 5.76 13.95
N GLY A 105 -14.82 6.80 14.33
CA GLY A 105 -16.17 6.67 14.90
C GLY A 105 -16.22 6.38 16.40
N GLU A 106 -15.08 6.20 17.07
CA GLU A 106 -15.02 5.98 18.53
C GLU A 106 -14.58 7.26 19.26
N ALA A 107 -15.06 7.44 20.51
CA ALA A 107 -14.53 8.48 21.38
C ALA A 107 -13.08 8.13 21.78
N ARG A 108 -12.18 9.12 21.73
CA ARG A 108 -10.78 8.92 22.11
C ARG A 108 -10.67 8.45 23.56
N ARG A 109 -9.88 7.41 23.77
CA ARG A 109 -9.31 7.12 25.08
C ARG A 109 -8.08 7.99 25.30
N ALA A 110 -8.26 9.05 26.07
CA ALA A 110 -7.20 9.98 26.39
C ALA A 110 -6.16 9.33 27.31
N LEU A 111 -4.94 9.85 27.26
CA LEU A 111 -3.85 9.36 28.08
C LEU A 111 -3.99 9.97 29.48
N ASP A 112 -4.36 9.17 30.47
CA ASP A 112 -4.67 9.64 31.82
C ASP A 112 -3.41 10.00 32.65
N MET A 113 -2.23 9.48 32.25
CA MET A 113 -0.96 9.70 32.96
C MET A 113 0.23 9.90 32.02
N LEU A 114 0.81 11.10 32.01
CA LEU A 114 2.07 11.40 31.31
C LEU A 114 3.32 11.02 32.16
N ARG A 115 3.33 9.84 32.77
CA ARG A 115 4.59 9.31 33.32
C ARG A 115 5.47 8.81 32.16
N GLY A 116 6.79 8.89 32.36
CA GLY A 116 7.73 8.22 31.46
C GLY A 116 7.51 6.71 31.45
N ALA A 117 8.04 6.05 30.42
CA ALA A 117 8.08 4.59 30.33
C ALA A 117 9.30 4.04 31.06
N ASP A 118 9.17 2.85 31.64
CA ASP A 118 10.28 2.13 32.26
C ASP A 118 10.93 1.13 31.30
N THR A 119 10.15 0.58 30.36
CA THR A 119 10.55 -0.48 29.43
C THR A 119 10.49 -0.04 27.98
N GLN A 120 9.37 0.52 27.51
CA GLN A 120 9.26 0.96 26.11
C GLN A 120 8.09 1.90 25.86
N VAL A 121 8.24 2.75 24.84
CA VAL A 121 7.14 3.52 24.25
C VAL A 121 6.93 3.06 22.82
N THR A 122 5.78 2.46 22.54
CA THR A 122 5.44 1.94 21.21
C THR A 122 4.24 2.69 20.63
N PHE A 123 4.37 3.08 19.38
CA PHE A 123 3.31 3.74 18.61
C PHE A 123 2.90 2.84 17.43
N ARG A 124 1.60 2.59 17.31
CA ARG A 124 1.04 1.72 16.28
C ARG A 124 -0.02 2.44 15.47
N LEU A 125 0.08 2.35 14.15
CA LEU A 125 -0.96 2.73 13.20
C LEU A 125 -1.68 1.50 12.69
N ILE A 126 -2.98 1.64 12.40
CA ILE A 126 -3.83 0.55 11.92
C ILE A 126 -4.54 1.01 10.65
N PHE A 127 -4.49 0.16 9.63
CA PHE A 127 -4.95 0.43 8.26
C PHE A 127 -6.02 -0.55 7.80
N ASP A 128 -6.84 -0.09 6.86
CA ASP A 128 -7.79 -0.91 6.11
C ASP A 128 -7.08 -1.61 4.93
N ASP A 129 -6.05 -2.40 5.26
CA ASP A 129 -5.23 -3.15 4.31
C ASP A 129 -5.00 -4.57 4.83
N ALA A 130 -5.40 -5.58 4.06
CA ALA A 130 -5.25 -6.97 4.45
C ALA A 130 -3.79 -7.47 4.37
N ALA A 131 -2.94 -6.87 3.52
CA ALA A 131 -1.56 -7.28 3.37
C ALA A 131 -0.67 -6.70 4.49
N HIS A 132 -0.93 -5.44 4.84
CA HIS A 132 -0.15 -4.69 5.82
C HIS A 132 -1.09 -3.92 6.78
N PRO A 133 -1.79 -4.63 7.68
CA PRO A 133 -2.86 -4.05 8.49
C PRO A 133 -2.36 -3.09 9.58
N ASP A 134 -1.10 -3.19 9.99
CA ASP A 134 -0.54 -2.35 11.03
C ASP A 134 0.91 -1.94 10.78
N PHE A 135 1.28 -0.83 11.42
CA PHE A 135 2.64 -0.34 11.43
C PHE A 135 3.05 0.05 12.83
N VAL A 136 4.04 -0.65 13.36
CA VAL A 136 4.53 -0.50 14.73
C VAL A 136 5.91 0.13 14.73
N MET A 137 6.11 1.16 15.55
CA MET A 137 7.41 1.75 15.82
C MET A 137 7.63 1.96 17.32
N ASP A 138 8.83 1.66 17.80
CA ASP A 138 9.23 1.94 19.16
C ASP A 138 9.86 3.33 19.18
N LEU A 139 9.23 4.28 19.87
CA LEU A 139 9.71 5.66 19.97
C LEU A 139 10.81 5.79 21.01
N TRP A 140 10.84 4.89 21.99
CA TRP A 140 11.85 4.86 23.05
C TRP A 140 12.03 3.44 23.59
N LEU A 141 13.28 3.10 23.89
CA LEU A 141 13.72 1.92 24.65
C LEU A 141 14.81 2.36 25.65
N PRO A 142 15.15 1.55 26.66
CA PRO A 142 16.13 1.93 27.67
C PRO A 142 17.54 2.12 27.08
N GLU A 143 17.85 1.45 25.96
CA GLU A 143 19.14 1.64 25.28
C GLU A 143 19.32 3.05 24.69
N ASP A 144 18.24 3.82 24.56
CA ASP A 144 18.28 5.17 24.00
C ASP A 144 18.75 6.24 24.98
N GLU A 145 18.82 5.97 26.29
CA GLU A 145 19.24 6.97 27.29
C GLU A 145 20.64 7.54 27.01
N THR A 146 21.52 6.72 26.45
CA THR A 146 22.90 7.13 26.10
C THR A 146 23.05 7.56 24.65
N ARG A 147 21.98 7.43 23.84
CA ARG A 147 22.01 7.70 22.40
C ARG A 147 21.88 9.20 22.16
N LYS A 148 22.87 9.76 21.46
CA LYS A 148 22.86 11.18 21.08
C LYS A 148 21.66 11.49 20.18
N GLY A 149 20.81 12.41 20.62
CA GLY A 149 19.65 12.88 19.86
C GLY A 149 18.41 11.99 19.95
N ALA A 150 18.44 10.94 20.77
CA ALA A 150 17.21 10.21 21.09
C ALA A 150 16.35 11.00 22.09
N MET A 151 15.04 10.74 22.05
CA MET A 151 14.10 11.31 23.00
C MET A 151 14.27 10.63 24.36
N THR A 152 13.99 11.34 25.45
CA THR A 152 13.76 10.71 26.76
C THR A 152 12.44 9.93 26.75
N SER A 153 12.25 9.02 27.71
CA SER A 153 10.99 8.26 27.80
C SER A 153 9.76 9.17 27.94
N ALA A 154 9.85 10.22 28.75
CA ALA A 154 8.80 11.21 28.91
C ALA A 154 8.52 12.02 27.63
N GLU A 155 9.57 12.42 26.90
CA GLU A 155 9.43 13.12 25.61
C GLU A 155 8.79 12.22 24.54
N ALA A 156 9.14 10.94 24.52
CA ALA A 156 8.56 9.97 23.60
C ALA A 156 7.06 9.76 23.88
N VAL A 157 6.65 9.64 25.15
CA VAL A 157 5.23 9.57 25.54
C VAL A 157 4.49 10.85 25.13
N GLN A 158 5.09 12.02 25.36
CA GLN A 158 4.49 13.30 24.95
C GLN A 158 4.34 13.42 23.44
N GLU A 159 5.37 13.09 22.68
CA GLU A 159 5.33 13.10 21.21
C GLU A 159 4.27 12.13 20.70
N ALA A 160 4.25 10.90 21.20
CA ALA A 160 3.24 9.92 20.84
C ALA A 160 1.81 10.41 21.13
N ASN A 161 1.58 11.05 22.29
CA ASN A 161 0.28 11.64 22.61
C ASN A 161 -0.09 12.80 21.67
N ARG A 162 0.88 13.63 21.25
CA ARG A 162 0.67 14.66 20.21
C ARG A 162 0.26 14.00 18.88
N TRP A 163 0.84 12.86 18.53
CA TRP A 163 0.48 12.10 17.34
C TRP A 163 -0.91 11.47 17.42
N ILE A 164 -1.30 10.91 18.56
CA ILE A 164 -2.67 10.41 18.79
C ILE A 164 -3.68 11.55 18.60
N ALA A 165 -3.44 12.73 19.17
CA ALA A 165 -4.32 13.89 19.01
C ALA A 165 -4.36 14.39 17.54
N ARG A 166 -3.23 14.35 16.83
CA ARG A 166 -3.18 14.68 15.40
C ARG A 166 -4.02 13.70 14.59
N ILE A 167 -3.89 12.40 14.82
CA ILE A 167 -4.65 11.37 14.11
C ILE A 167 -6.14 11.46 14.43
N GLU A 168 -6.49 11.70 15.69
CA GLU A 168 -7.87 12.00 16.08
C GLU A 168 -8.48 13.14 15.26
N SER A 169 -7.73 14.23 15.09
CA SER A 169 -8.19 15.36 14.28
C SER A 169 -8.39 15.01 12.81
N LEU A 170 -7.62 14.06 12.27
CA LEU A 170 -7.75 13.56 10.90
C LEU A 170 -8.95 12.61 10.76
N LEU A 171 -9.13 11.69 11.71
CA LEU A 171 -10.20 10.70 11.70
C LEU A 171 -11.59 11.32 11.93
N ARG A 172 -11.66 12.48 12.62
CA ARG A 172 -12.89 13.27 12.77
C ARG A 172 -13.30 13.99 11.49
N ARG A 173 -12.41 14.15 10.50
CA ARG A 173 -12.79 14.77 9.23
C ARG A 173 -13.72 13.83 8.47
N PRO A 174 -14.85 14.33 7.93
CA PRO A 174 -15.71 13.51 7.10
C PRO A 174 -14.90 13.03 5.90
N LEU A 175 -14.90 11.71 5.67
CA LEU A 175 -14.35 11.12 4.45
C LEU A 175 -15.09 11.74 3.26
N PRO A 176 -14.39 12.27 2.25
CA PRO A 176 -15.06 12.61 1.00
C PRO A 176 -15.74 11.33 0.51
N ARG A 177 -17.05 11.40 0.25
CA ARG A 177 -17.80 10.27 -0.30
C ARG A 177 -17.07 9.87 -1.57
N ARG A 178 -16.47 8.67 -1.59
CA ARG A 178 -15.92 8.10 -2.82
C ARG A 178 -17.05 8.10 -3.84
N GLU A 179 -17.02 9.05 -4.76
CA GLU A 179 -17.95 9.06 -5.88
C GLU A 179 -17.72 7.72 -6.57
N ALA A 180 -18.72 6.83 -6.44
CA ALA A 180 -18.73 5.63 -7.26
C ALA A 180 -18.57 6.13 -8.69
N PRO A 181 -17.70 5.51 -9.51
CA PRO A 181 -17.58 5.89 -10.91
C PRO A 181 -19.00 5.95 -11.46
N VAL A 182 -19.39 7.12 -11.96
CA VAL A 182 -20.68 7.29 -12.61
C VAL A 182 -20.64 6.30 -13.77
N VAL A 183 -21.26 5.14 -13.57
CA VAL A 183 -21.54 4.21 -14.64
C VAL A 183 -22.43 5.03 -15.55
N ALA A 184 -21.87 5.50 -16.67
CA ALA A 184 -22.64 6.17 -17.69
C ALA A 184 -23.87 5.28 -17.93
N PRO A 185 -25.09 5.82 -17.86
CA PRO A 185 -26.28 5.01 -18.09
C PRO A 185 -26.07 4.27 -19.39
N ALA A 186 -26.11 2.94 -19.33
CA ALA A 186 -25.97 2.10 -20.50
C ALA A 186 -26.90 2.67 -21.58
N SER A 187 -26.31 3.12 -22.69
CA SER A 187 -27.05 3.66 -23.82
C SER A 187 -28.19 2.69 -24.12
N ALA A 188 -29.42 3.22 -24.13
CA ALA A 188 -30.61 2.43 -24.38
C ALA A 188 -30.39 1.52 -25.61
N PRO A 189 -30.83 0.25 -25.57
CA PRO A 189 -30.71 -0.62 -26.73
C PRO A 189 -31.34 0.07 -27.95
N PRO A 190 -30.68 0.01 -29.12
CA PRO A 190 -31.18 0.68 -30.31
C PRO A 190 -32.60 0.21 -30.60
N PRO A 191 -33.49 1.11 -31.07
CA PRO A 191 -34.84 0.74 -31.43
C PRO A 191 -34.80 -0.41 -32.45
N PRO A 192 -35.71 -1.40 -32.34
CA PRO A 192 -35.77 -2.51 -33.29
C PRO A 192 -35.85 -1.94 -34.71
N ALA A 193 -34.93 -2.39 -35.57
CA ALA A 193 -34.90 -2.01 -36.97
C ALA A 193 -36.28 -2.27 -37.58
N ALA A 194 -36.84 -1.25 -38.24
CA ALA A 194 -38.07 -1.40 -38.99
C ALA A 194 -37.91 -2.57 -39.97
N ALA A 195 -38.88 -3.50 -39.92
CA ALA A 195 -38.91 -4.67 -40.78
C ALA A 195 -38.73 -4.25 -42.25
N ALA A 196 -37.77 -4.87 -42.93
CA ALA A 196 -37.61 -4.75 -44.36
C ALA A 196 -38.92 -5.18 -45.06
N PRO A 197 -39.31 -4.52 -46.17
CA PRO A 197 -40.47 -4.94 -46.94
C PRO A 197 -40.27 -6.38 -47.43
N PRO A 198 -41.36 -7.18 -47.51
CA PRO A 198 -41.26 -8.58 -47.90
C PRO A 198 -40.71 -8.72 -49.32
N SER A 199 -39.68 -9.55 -49.48
CA SER A 199 -39.23 -10.00 -50.79
C SER A 199 -40.37 -10.72 -51.53
N PRO A 200 -40.51 -10.53 -52.85
CA PRO A 200 -41.52 -11.21 -53.64
C PRO A 200 -41.32 -12.73 -53.61
N GLU A 201 -42.42 -13.42 -53.41
CA GLU A 201 -42.55 -14.87 -53.29
C GLU A 201 -42.12 -15.57 -54.60
N PRO A 202 -41.20 -16.54 -54.57
CA PRO A 202 -40.87 -17.33 -55.75
C PRO A 202 -42.05 -18.27 -56.10
N PRO A 203 -42.30 -18.52 -57.40
CA PRO A 203 -43.41 -19.36 -57.83
C PRO A 203 -43.30 -20.78 -57.30
N VAL A 204 -44.39 -21.25 -56.70
CA VAL A 204 -44.55 -22.60 -56.16
C VAL A 204 -44.38 -23.63 -57.28
N ALA A 205 -43.27 -24.37 -57.25
CA ALA A 205 -43.11 -25.57 -58.03
C ALA A 205 -43.99 -26.68 -57.42
N ALA A 206 -44.77 -27.36 -58.27
CA ALA A 206 -45.69 -28.42 -57.88
C ALA A 206 -44.96 -29.56 -57.13
N ALA A 207 -45.55 -29.97 -56.00
CA ALA A 207 -45.05 -31.07 -55.19
C ALA A 207 -45.18 -32.41 -55.93
N PRO A 208 -44.15 -33.28 -55.91
CA PRO A 208 -44.29 -34.68 -56.33
C PRO A 208 -45.16 -35.45 -55.32
N PRO A 209 -45.84 -36.52 -55.76
CA PRO A 209 -46.82 -37.24 -54.94
C PRO A 209 -46.18 -37.89 -53.70
N ARG A 210 -46.91 -37.83 -52.59
CA ARG A 210 -46.56 -38.42 -51.29
C ARG A 210 -46.25 -39.91 -51.42
N ALA A 211 -45.05 -40.32 -51.03
CA ALA A 211 -44.75 -41.70 -50.68
C ALA A 211 -45.43 -42.04 -49.35
N VAL A 212 -46.09 -43.19 -49.31
CA VAL A 212 -46.82 -43.75 -48.17
C VAL A 212 -45.80 -44.26 -47.15
N GLU A 213 -45.93 -43.85 -45.88
CA GLU A 213 -45.17 -44.44 -44.77
C GLU A 213 -45.60 -45.89 -44.53
N PRO A 214 -44.66 -46.84 -44.40
CA PRO A 214 -44.98 -48.19 -43.97
C PRO A 214 -45.26 -48.26 -42.45
N PRO A 215 -46.24 -49.06 -42.01
CA PRO A 215 -46.63 -49.19 -40.60
C PRO A 215 -45.63 -50.00 -39.76
N PRO A 216 -45.68 -49.89 -38.42
CA PRO A 216 -44.54 -50.09 -37.53
C PRO A 216 -44.35 -51.54 -37.03
N TRP A 217 -44.49 -52.55 -37.89
CA TRP A 217 -44.44 -53.97 -37.45
C TRP A 217 -43.91 -54.97 -38.51
N GLU A 218 -43.05 -54.55 -39.44
CA GLU A 218 -42.25 -55.53 -40.20
C GLU A 218 -40.98 -55.90 -39.41
N ASP A 219 -41.19 -56.87 -38.51
CA ASP A 219 -40.18 -57.69 -37.84
C ASP A 219 -39.51 -58.66 -38.83
N ASP A 220 -38.23 -58.93 -38.55
CA ASP A 220 -37.52 -60.19 -38.75
C ASP A 220 -37.39 -60.78 -40.18
N ALA A 221 -36.20 -60.60 -40.76
CA ALA A 221 -35.57 -61.66 -41.54
C ALA A 221 -34.06 -61.65 -41.29
N GLU A 222 -33.61 -62.72 -40.64
CA GLU A 222 -32.22 -63.10 -40.44
C GLU A 222 -31.41 -63.03 -41.75
N ALA A 223 -30.10 -62.79 -41.66
CA ALA A 223 -29.13 -63.88 -41.78
C ALA A 223 -27.69 -63.43 -42.06
N PHE A 224 -26.78 -64.27 -41.56
CA PHE A 224 -25.39 -64.52 -41.98
C PHE A 224 -24.25 -63.62 -41.46
N ASP A 225 -23.50 -64.28 -40.58
CA ASP A 225 -22.06 -64.29 -40.38
C ASP A 225 -21.18 -64.08 -41.64
N ASP A 226 -19.92 -63.80 -41.31
CA ASP A 226 -18.67 -64.08 -42.04
C ASP A 226 -17.95 -62.96 -42.81
N ASP A 227 -16.75 -62.74 -42.28
CA ASP A 227 -15.45 -62.64 -42.95
C ASP A 227 -14.91 -61.31 -43.50
N ASP A 228 -13.74 -60.99 -42.92
CA ASP A 228 -12.49 -60.56 -43.56
C ASP A 228 -12.49 -59.31 -44.45
N GLU A 229 -11.66 -58.32 -44.10
CA GLU A 229 -10.32 -58.24 -44.70
C GLU A 229 -9.47 -57.16 -44.01
N ALA A 230 -8.21 -57.53 -43.82
CA ALA A 230 -7.14 -56.76 -43.20
C ALA A 230 -6.44 -55.84 -44.21
N ASP A 231 -5.31 -55.30 -43.75
CA ASP A 231 -4.15 -54.80 -44.50
C ASP A 231 -4.16 -53.32 -44.95
N ALA A 232 -3.09 -52.55 -44.81
CA ALA A 232 -1.75 -52.86 -44.30
C ALA A 232 -1.00 -51.61 -43.83
N ILE A 233 -0.09 -51.91 -42.91
CA ILE A 233 1.14 -51.22 -42.53
C ILE A 233 1.87 -50.60 -43.74
N THR A 234 2.34 -49.37 -43.60
CA THR A 234 3.71 -48.98 -44.00
C THR A 234 4.23 -47.86 -43.11
#